data_AF-A0A2G2QCL5-F1
#
_entry.id   AF-A0A2G2QCL5-F1
#
_cell.length_a   1.000
_cell.length_b   1.000
_cell.length_c   1.000
_cell.angle_alpha   90.00
_cell.angle_beta   90.00
_cell.angle_gamma   90.00
#
_symmetry.space_group_name_H-M   'P 1'
#
loop_
_entity.id
_entity.type
_entity.pdbx_description
1 polymer ?
#
loop_
_entity_poly.entity_id
_entity_poly.type
_entity_poly.pdbx_seq_one_letter_code
_entity_poly.pdbx_strand_id
1 'polypeptide(L)'
;MMDKKNQNLEQEISTWENELRQGSSLLEQLDHYEKSYQTTFDPSDYEEFIAHLSNYDVHCIELATKYRQSQANKDPLDKNTITASSVAINLSDIFVEYIKDKGSIEPKTSEGYTRHFNLFIRITNITTTQELSVLSVRRYKNILAELPPRVGQDKKFINKSIDSILEMEYPSKLAFKTMKENLVTVRSFLKWLSVQMYIETDLSGLS
;
A
#
# COMPACT_ATOMS: atom_id res chain seq x y z
N MET A 1 -28.37 12.17 2.62
CA MET A 1 -28.42 12.63 1.22
C MET A 1 -27.03 13.17 0.92
N MET A 2 -26.18 12.42 0.22
CA MET A 2 -24.80 12.84 -0.04
C MET A 2 -24.84 14.02 -1.03
N ASP A 3 -24.11 15.08 -0.70
CA ASP A 3 -24.13 16.34 -1.43
C ASP A 3 -23.58 16.12 -2.85
N LYS A 4 -24.29 16.59 -3.89
CA LYS A 4 -23.93 16.34 -5.31
C LYS A 4 -22.49 16.77 -5.65
N LYS A 5 -21.96 17.74 -4.90
CA LYS A 5 -20.58 18.24 -5.02
C LYS A 5 -19.54 17.18 -4.61
N ASN A 6 -19.83 16.38 -3.59
CA ASN A 6 -18.92 15.32 -3.13
C ASN A 6 -18.89 14.15 -4.10
N GLN A 7 -20.03 13.81 -4.71
CA GLN A 7 -20.10 12.76 -5.73
C GLN A 7 -19.29 13.12 -6.99
N ASN A 8 -19.30 14.40 -7.39
CA ASN A 8 -18.53 14.85 -8.53
C ASN A 8 -17.01 14.78 -8.25
N LEU A 9 -16.57 15.21 -7.06
CA LEU A 9 -15.17 15.10 -6.64
C LEU A 9 -14.69 13.65 -6.54
N GLU A 10 -15.50 12.75 -6.00
CA GLU A 10 -15.16 11.31 -5.94
C GLU A 10 -15.02 10.70 -7.35
N GLN A 11 -15.86 11.14 -8.29
CA GLN A 11 -15.80 10.69 -9.68
C GLN A 11 -14.58 11.26 -10.41
N GLU A 12 -14.24 12.53 -10.19
CA GLU A 12 -13.04 13.17 -10.73
C GLU A 12 -11.77 12.50 -10.18
N ILE A 13 -11.71 12.22 -8.88
CA ILE A 13 -10.60 11.50 -8.24
C ILE A 13 -10.46 10.09 -8.83
N SER A 14 -11.57 9.34 -8.94
CA SER A 14 -11.54 8.00 -9.50
C SER A 14 -11.10 7.98 -10.97
N THR A 15 -11.48 9.00 -11.74
CA THR A 15 -11.08 9.13 -13.15
C THR A 15 -9.58 9.39 -13.24
N TRP A 16 -9.08 10.34 -12.45
CA TRP A 16 -7.67 10.69 -12.38
C TRP A 16 -6.79 9.52 -11.91
N GLU A 17 -7.25 8.74 -10.92
CA GLU A 17 -6.56 7.53 -10.46
C GLU A 17 -6.46 6.44 -11.53
N ASN A 18 -7.51 6.29 -12.36
CA ASN A 18 -7.50 5.33 -13.46
C ASN A 18 -6.55 5.77 -14.58
N GLU A 19 -6.54 7.06 -14.92
CA GLU A 19 -5.64 7.64 -15.93
C GLU A 19 -4.17 7.51 -15.49
N LEU A 20 -3.85 7.79 -14.22
CA LEU A 20 -2.50 7.59 -13.69
C LEU A 20 -2.06 6.13 -13.71
N ARG A 21 -2.97 5.21 -13.39
CA ARG A 21 -2.65 3.77 -13.40
C ARG A 21 -2.38 3.27 -14.80
N GLN A 22 -3.20 3.67 -15.77
CA GLN A 22 -3.00 3.37 -17.17
C GLN A 22 -1.66 3.94 -17.66
N GLY A 23 -1.38 5.20 -17.35
CA GLY A 23 -0.12 5.86 -17.71
C GLY A 23 1.11 5.19 -17.10
N SER A 24 1.02 4.75 -15.84
CA SER A 24 2.11 4.05 -15.15
C SER A 24 2.39 2.68 -15.78
N SER A 25 1.35 1.92 -16.13
CA SER A 25 1.48 0.64 -16.84
C SER A 25 2.12 0.80 -18.22
N LEU A 26 1.77 1.86 -18.94
CA LEU A 26 2.36 2.17 -20.25
C LEU A 26 3.83 2.58 -20.12
N LEU A 27 4.19 3.35 -19.08
CA LEU A 27 5.58 3.69 -18.77
C LEU A 27 6.42 2.45 -18.41
N GLU A 28 5.86 1.49 -17.66
CA GLU A 28 6.55 0.23 -17.36
C GLU A 28 6.81 -0.61 -18.63
N GLN A 29 5.85 -0.61 -19.56
CA GLN A 29 6.04 -1.26 -20.86
C GLN A 29 7.12 -0.55 -21.68
N LEU A 30 7.16 0.79 -21.70
CA LEU A 30 8.23 1.56 -22.34
C LEU A 30 9.60 1.25 -21.74
N ASP A 31 9.71 1.22 -20.40
CA ASP A 31 10.95 0.86 -19.69
C ASP A 31 11.37 -0.59 -20.00
N HIS A 32 10.40 -1.49 -20.19
CA HIS A 32 10.66 -2.88 -20.59
C HIS A 32 11.21 -2.98 -22.02
N TYR A 33 10.62 -2.26 -22.97
CA TYR A 33 11.11 -2.21 -24.35
C TYR A 33 12.50 -1.59 -24.44
N GLU A 34 12.78 -0.54 -23.66
CA GLU A 34 14.13 0.06 -23.61
C GLU A 34 15.18 -0.95 -23.13
N LYS A 35 14.87 -1.73 -22.10
CA LYS A 35 15.75 -2.81 -21.60
C LYS A 35 15.88 -3.96 -22.59
N SER A 36 14.80 -4.33 -23.27
CA SER A 36 14.80 -5.36 -24.30
C SER A 36 15.70 -4.93 -25.47
N TYR A 37 15.56 -3.69 -25.95
CA TYR A 37 16.39 -3.12 -27.01
C TYR A 37 17.88 -3.11 -26.66
N GLN A 38 18.24 -2.78 -25.40
CA GLN A 38 19.63 -2.87 -24.95
C GLN A 38 20.22 -4.30 -25.04
N THR A 39 19.36 -5.31 -25.08
CA THR A 39 19.73 -6.73 -25.11
C THR A 39 19.68 -7.31 -26.52
N THR A 40 18.65 -6.98 -27.30
CA THR A 40 18.38 -7.56 -28.63
C THR A 40 18.82 -6.67 -29.78
N PHE A 41 19.04 -5.37 -29.54
CA PHE A 41 19.25 -4.32 -30.54
C PHE A 41 18.16 -4.25 -31.61
N ASP A 42 16.97 -4.77 -31.31
CA ASP A 42 15.82 -4.80 -32.22
C ASP A 42 14.75 -3.80 -31.76
N PRO A 43 14.45 -2.74 -32.54
CA PRO A 43 13.45 -1.75 -32.19
C PRO A 43 12.03 -2.12 -32.64
N SER A 44 11.82 -3.23 -33.36
CA SER A 44 10.53 -3.57 -33.98
C SER A 44 9.36 -3.53 -33.00
N ASP A 45 9.55 -4.10 -31.82
CA ASP A 45 8.50 -4.24 -30.80
C ASP A 45 8.17 -2.87 -30.15
N TYR A 46 9.18 -2.01 -30.03
CA TYR A 46 9.01 -0.65 -29.53
C TYR A 46 8.26 0.22 -30.55
N GLU A 47 8.64 0.17 -31.82
CA GLU A 47 8.00 0.95 -32.88
C GLU A 47 6.54 0.52 -33.08
N GLU A 48 6.26 -0.78 -33.04
CA GLU A 48 4.91 -1.31 -33.10
C GLU A 48 4.08 -0.85 -31.89
N PHE A 49 4.64 -0.89 -30.68
CA PHE A 49 3.94 -0.41 -29.48
C PHE A 49 3.59 1.08 -29.57
N ILE A 50 4.55 1.94 -29.96
CA ILE A 50 4.31 3.38 -30.10
C ILE A 50 3.24 3.67 -31.16
N ALA A 51 3.23 2.92 -32.27
CA ALA A 51 2.24 3.08 -33.34
C ALA A 51 0.80 2.79 -32.90
N HIS A 52 0.61 1.98 -31.85
CA HIS A 52 -0.71 1.61 -31.32
C HIS A 52 -1.20 2.48 -30.16
N LEU A 53 -0.40 3.46 -29.69
CA LEU A 53 -0.83 4.36 -28.62
C LEU A 53 -1.94 5.29 -29.11
N SER A 54 -3.06 5.30 -28.37
CA SER A 54 -4.14 6.25 -28.62
C SER A 54 -3.82 7.63 -28.03
N ASN A 55 -4.55 8.67 -28.46
CA ASN A 55 -4.45 10.00 -27.83
C ASN A 55 -4.74 9.96 -26.32
N TYR A 56 -5.59 9.04 -25.88
CA TYR A 56 -5.88 8.83 -24.46
C TYR A 56 -4.69 8.20 -23.72
N ASP A 57 -4.01 7.24 -24.34
CA ASP A 57 -2.82 6.62 -23.76
C ASP A 57 -1.67 7.62 -23.64
N VAL A 58 -1.46 8.45 -24.68
CA VAL A 58 -0.47 9.55 -24.65
C VAL A 58 -0.80 10.52 -23.51
N HIS A 59 -2.07 10.89 -23.34
CA HIS A 59 -2.50 11.73 -22.22
C HIS A 59 -2.19 11.10 -20.86
N CYS A 60 -2.48 9.81 -20.69
CA CYS A 60 -2.20 9.08 -19.46
C CYS A 60 -0.68 9.02 -19.18
N ILE A 61 0.14 8.78 -20.20
CA ILE A 61 1.61 8.76 -20.10
C ILE A 61 2.12 10.15 -19.69
N GLU A 62 1.64 11.23 -20.31
CA GLU A 62 2.03 12.59 -19.94
C GLU A 62 1.66 12.92 -18.50
N LEU A 63 0.45 12.55 -18.08
CA LEU A 63 -0.04 12.76 -16.71
C LEU A 63 0.86 12.01 -15.71
N ALA A 64 1.14 10.74 -15.96
CA ALA A 64 2.01 9.92 -15.11
C ALA A 64 3.45 10.43 -15.08
N THR A 65 3.97 10.91 -16.21
CA THR A 65 5.32 11.49 -16.32
C THR A 65 5.43 12.79 -15.52
N LYS A 66 4.46 13.70 -15.67
CA LYS A 66 4.39 14.94 -14.88
C LYS A 66 4.26 14.66 -13.40
N TYR A 67 3.45 13.66 -13.04
CA TYR A 67 3.32 13.22 -11.65
C TYR A 67 4.66 12.73 -11.09
N ARG A 68 5.37 11.83 -11.81
CA ARG A 68 6.70 11.32 -11.44
C ARG A 68 7.74 12.46 -11.32
N GLN A 69 7.73 13.42 -12.24
CA GLN A 69 8.62 14.59 -12.21
C GLN A 69 8.29 15.56 -11.06
N SER A 70 7.01 15.78 -10.75
CA SER A 70 6.60 16.61 -9.62
C SER A 70 6.98 16.00 -8.27
N GLN A 71 7.04 14.67 -8.19
CA GLN A 71 7.58 13.97 -7.02
C GLN A 71 9.11 14.07 -6.95
N ALA A 72 9.80 14.10 -8.09
CA ALA A 72 11.26 14.28 -8.16
C ALA A 72 11.72 15.71 -7.83
N ASN A 73 10.89 16.73 -8.10
CA ASN A 73 11.19 18.15 -7.86
C ASN A 73 10.78 18.68 -6.47
N LYS A 74 10.36 17.81 -5.52
CA LYS A 74 10.27 18.20 -4.11
C LYS A 74 11.68 18.20 -3.52
N ASP A 75 12.18 19.39 -3.21
CA ASP A 75 13.54 19.66 -2.70
C ASP A 75 13.97 18.74 -1.53
N PRO A 76 15.29 18.49 -1.40
CA PRO A 76 15.84 17.31 -0.75
C PRO A 76 16.02 17.51 0.75
N LEU A 77 15.27 16.78 1.56
CA LEU A 77 15.67 16.50 2.93
C LEU A 77 16.42 15.16 2.93
N ASP A 78 17.75 15.26 2.98
CA ASP A 78 18.72 14.18 3.25
C ASP A 78 18.52 12.86 2.48
N LYS A 79 18.67 12.91 1.15
CA LYS A 79 18.97 11.74 0.33
C LYS A 79 20.49 11.60 0.15
N ASN A 80 21.21 11.30 1.21
CA ASN A 80 22.50 10.61 1.06
C ASN A 80 22.29 9.12 1.30
N THR A 81 22.41 8.40 0.19
CA THR A 81 22.68 6.96 0.08
C THR A 81 21.48 6.02 0.23
N ILE A 82 20.68 5.88 -0.83
CA ILE A 82 20.25 4.53 -1.26
C ILE A 82 20.29 4.45 -2.79
N THR A 83 21.51 4.46 -3.33
CA THR A 83 21.81 3.78 -4.58
C THR A 83 21.95 2.30 -4.25
N ALA A 84 21.12 1.45 -4.88
CA ALA A 84 21.33 0.02 -5.04
C ALA A 84 21.93 -0.74 -3.83
N SER A 85 21.14 -0.91 -2.76
CA SER A 85 21.30 -2.04 -1.85
C SER A 85 19.97 -2.30 -1.15
N SER A 86 19.67 -3.58 -0.95
CA SER A 86 18.50 -4.15 -0.28
C SER A 86 18.42 -3.74 1.20
N VAL A 87 18.29 -2.45 1.50
CA VAL A 87 18.10 -1.98 2.89
C VAL A 87 16.65 -2.26 3.26
N ALA A 88 16.45 -3.24 4.12
CA ALA A 88 15.14 -3.56 4.67
C ALA A 88 14.67 -2.38 5.52
N ILE A 89 13.68 -1.63 5.01
CA ILE A 89 13.13 -0.46 5.71
C ILE A 89 12.13 -0.96 6.75
N ASN A 90 12.17 -0.40 7.97
CA ASN A 90 11.29 -0.80 9.04
C ASN A 90 9.85 -0.31 8.78
N LEU A 91 8.87 -1.21 8.91
CA LEU A 91 7.47 -0.88 8.68
C LEU A 91 6.92 0.16 9.67
N SER A 92 7.49 0.23 10.89
CA SER A 92 7.06 1.19 11.91
C SER A 92 7.43 2.62 11.51
N ASP A 93 8.62 2.81 10.95
CA ASP A 93 9.09 4.12 10.48
C ASP A 93 8.26 4.57 9.27
N ILE A 94 8.03 3.65 8.33
CA ILE A 94 7.18 3.91 7.16
C ILE A 94 5.73 4.21 7.57
N PHE A 95 5.23 3.57 8.62
CA PHE A 95 3.88 3.84 9.11
C PHE A 95 3.75 5.26 9.65
N VAL A 96 4.79 5.82 10.28
CA VAL A 96 4.80 7.24 10.69
C VAL A 96 4.68 8.15 9.47
N GLU A 97 5.36 7.83 8.37
CA GLU A 97 5.23 8.57 7.11
C GLU A 97 3.82 8.46 6.51
N TYR A 98 3.24 7.26 6.50
CA TYR A 98 1.87 7.03 6.06
C TYR A 98 0.86 7.89 6.84
N ILE A 99 1.02 7.98 8.16
CA ILE A 99 0.16 8.83 9.00
C ILE A 99 0.35 10.32 8.69
N LYS A 100 1.58 10.76 8.44
CA LYS A 100 1.86 12.15 8.03
C LYS A 100 1.23 12.48 6.67
N ASP A 101 1.29 11.55 5.72
CA ASP A 101 0.74 11.73 4.36
C ASP A 101 -0.79 11.81 4.35
N LYS A 102 -1.46 11.16 5.31
CA LYS A 102 -2.92 11.33 5.53
C LYS A 102 -3.32 12.75 5.94
N GLY A 103 -2.36 13.63 6.28
CA GLY A 103 -2.59 15.02 6.61
C GLY A 103 -3.23 15.22 7.99
N SER A 104 -4.02 16.29 8.12
CA SER A 104 -4.65 16.66 9.40
C SER A 104 -5.78 15.68 9.76
N ILE A 105 -5.41 14.59 10.45
CA ILE A 105 -6.36 13.64 11.04
C ILE A 105 -6.56 13.94 12.53
N GLU A 106 -7.77 13.70 13.02
CA GLU A 106 -8.04 13.81 14.45
C GLU A 106 -7.16 12.85 15.26
N PRO A 107 -6.69 13.23 16.46
CA PRO A 107 -5.81 12.38 17.28
C PRO A 107 -6.39 10.98 17.55
N LYS A 108 -7.71 10.91 17.76
CA LYS A 108 -8.42 9.65 17.98
C LYS A 108 -8.42 8.73 16.76
N THR A 109 -8.46 9.32 15.57
CA THR A 109 -8.39 8.58 14.29
C THR A 109 -6.97 8.06 14.06
N SER A 110 -5.95 8.87 14.37
CA SER A 110 -4.53 8.45 14.35
C SER A 110 -4.25 7.29 15.32
N GLU A 111 -4.79 7.36 16.53
CA GLU A 111 -4.70 6.29 17.52
C GLU A 111 -5.37 4.99 17.01
N GLY A 112 -6.53 5.13 16.35
CA GLY A 112 -7.21 4.02 15.69
C GLY A 112 -6.34 3.34 14.64
N TYR A 113 -5.76 4.10 13.72
CA TYR A 113 -4.82 3.58 12.71
C TYR A 113 -3.63 2.88 13.35
N THR A 114 -3.01 3.50 14.36
CA THR A 114 -1.86 2.95 15.08
C THR A 114 -2.19 1.63 15.75
N ARG A 115 -3.37 1.53 16.37
CA ARG A 115 -3.84 0.29 16.99
C ARG A 115 -4.01 -0.85 15.99
N HIS A 116 -4.59 -0.56 14.83
CA HIS A 116 -4.79 -1.55 13.76
C HIS A 116 -3.44 -2.00 13.17
N PHE A 117 -2.52 -1.06 12.95
CA PHE A 117 -1.16 -1.36 12.50
C PHE A 117 -0.38 -2.23 13.50
N ASN A 118 -0.41 -1.88 14.79
CA ASN A 118 0.26 -2.68 15.82
C ASN A 118 -0.29 -4.11 15.91
N LEU A 119 -1.60 -4.29 15.73
CA LEU A 119 -2.21 -5.62 15.69
C LEU A 119 -1.75 -6.40 14.45
N PHE A 120 -1.66 -5.74 13.30
CA PHE A 120 -1.12 -6.33 12.08
C PHE A 120 0.30 -6.85 12.29
N ILE A 121 1.22 -5.99 12.75
CA ILE A 121 2.62 -6.35 13.04
C ILE A 121 2.70 -7.49 14.07
N ARG A 122 1.87 -7.44 15.12
CA ARG A 122 1.86 -8.48 16.15
C ARG A 122 1.40 -9.85 15.63
N ILE A 123 0.47 -9.89 14.67
CA ILE A 123 -0.04 -11.13 14.07
C ILE A 123 0.93 -11.70 13.04
N THR A 124 1.49 -10.84 12.19
CA THR A 124 2.38 -11.26 11.11
C THR A 124 3.81 -11.49 11.59
N ASN A 125 4.18 -10.86 12.71
CA ASN A 125 5.52 -10.84 13.28
C ASN A 125 6.59 -10.39 12.27
N ILE A 126 6.23 -9.43 11.43
CA ILE A 126 7.13 -8.81 10.45
C ILE A 126 7.56 -7.44 10.96
N THR A 127 8.77 -7.05 10.61
CA THR A 127 9.35 -5.77 11.01
C THR A 127 9.79 -4.93 9.81
N THR A 128 10.04 -5.55 8.66
CA THR A 128 10.58 -4.88 7.47
C THR A 128 9.73 -5.07 6.23
N THR A 129 9.93 -4.21 5.23
CA THR A 129 9.25 -4.31 3.92
C THR A 129 9.58 -5.59 3.16
N GLN A 130 10.77 -6.18 3.37
CA GLN A 130 11.18 -7.42 2.70
C GLN A 130 10.44 -8.66 3.23
N GLU A 131 10.03 -8.63 4.50
CA GLU A 131 9.26 -9.71 5.12
C GLU A 131 7.76 -9.64 4.73
N LEU A 132 7.34 -8.53 4.13
CA LEU A 132 5.97 -8.34 3.67
C LEU A 132 5.73 -9.15 2.40
N SER A 133 4.85 -10.15 2.49
CA SER A 133 4.57 -11.08 1.41
C SER A 133 3.08 -11.46 1.38
N VAL A 134 2.66 -12.12 0.31
CA VAL A 134 1.32 -12.71 0.19
C VAL A 134 0.99 -13.60 1.39
N LEU A 135 1.97 -14.35 1.89
CA LEU A 135 1.79 -15.26 3.02
C LEU A 135 1.55 -14.51 4.32
N SER A 136 2.25 -13.40 4.58
CA SER A 136 2.05 -12.61 5.80
C SER A 136 0.68 -11.94 5.81
N VAL A 137 0.21 -11.42 4.67
CA VAL A 137 -1.16 -10.84 4.56
C VAL A 137 -2.25 -11.92 4.72
N ARG A 138 -2.07 -13.11 4.14
CA ARG A 138 -3.00 -14.23 4.35
C ARG A 138 -3.02 -14.70 5.81
N ARG A 139 -1.85 -14.81 6.46
CA ARG A 139 -1.73 -15.13 7.88
C ARG A 139 -2.51 -14.12 8.72
N TYR A 140 -2.35 -12.83 8.43
CA TYR A 140 -3.10 -11.77 9.11
C TYR A 140 -4.61 -11.97 9.02
N LYS A 141 -5.15 -12.17 7.81
CA LYS A 141 -6.58 -12.34 7.60
C LYS A 141 -7.14 -13.57 8.34
N ASN A 142 -6.43 -14.69 8.28
CA ASN A 142 -6.86 -15.94 8.90
C ASN A 142 -6.86 -15.82 10.43
N ILE A 143 -5.78 -15.30 11.01
CA ILE A 143 -5.66 -15.16 12.46
C ILE A 143 -6.61 -14.10 13.00
N LEU A 144 -6.78 -12.96 12.32
CA LEU A 144 -7.64 -11.87 12.76
C LEU A 144 -9.09 -12.33 13.00
N ALA A 145 -9.60 -13.25 12.17
CA ALA A 145 -10.94 -13.82 12.31
C ALA A 145 -11.09 -14.72 13.55
N GLU A 146 -10.00 -15.33 14.00
CA GLU A 146 -9.99 -16.24 15.15
C GLU A 146 -9.78 -15.49 16.46
N LEU A 147 -9.15 -14.31 16.46
CA LEU A 147 -8.78 -13.60 17.69
C LEU A 147 -9.98 -13.21 18.58
N PRO A 148 -9.78 -13.17 19.92
CA PRO A 148 -10.77 -12.64 20.85
C PRO A 148 -10.98 -11.13 20.68
N PRO A 149 -12.10 -10.57 21.16
CA PRO A 149 -12.26 -9.12 21.25
C PRO A 149 -11.21 -8.52 22.17
N ARG A 150 -10.79 -7.28 21.87
CA ARG A 150 -9.95 -6.45 22.76
C ARG A 150 -8.56 -7.04 23.08
N VAL A 151 -7.95 -7.82 22.17
CA VAL A 151 -6.59 -8.42 22.34
C VAL A 151 -5.50 -7.44 22.80
N GLY A 152 -5.55 -6.19 22.33
CA GLY A 152 -4.59 -5.14 22.71
C GLY A 152 -4.92 -4.38 24.00
N GLN A 153 -6.03 -4.70 24.67
CA GLN A 153 -6.54 -3.96 25.83
C GLN A 153 -6.79 -4.84 27.05
N ASP A 154 -7.17 -6.10 26.86
CA ASP A 154 -7.42 -7.02 27.97
C ASP A 154 -6.10 -7.54 28.57
N LYS A 155 -5.91 -7.37 29.87
CA LYS A 155 -4.75 -7.85 30.64
C LYS A 155 -4.49 -9.35 30.45
N LYS A 156 -5.53 -10.14 30.13
CA LYS A 156 -5.42 -11.57 29.86
C LYS A 156 -4.62 -11.90 28.60
N PHE A 157 -4.62 -10.99 27.62
CA PHE A 157 -4.01 -11.18 26.31
C PHE A 157 -2.82 -10.23 26.06
N ILE A 158 -2.71 -9.15 26.83
CA ILE A 158 -1.55 -8.25 26.79
C ILE A 158 -0.27 -9.05 27.10
N ASN A 159 0.80 -8.79 26.34
CA ASN A 159 2.13 -9.43 26.43
C ASN A 159 2.19 -10.93 26.07
N LYS A 160 1.08 -11.57 25.70
CA LYS A 160 1.11 -12.96 25.17
C LYS A 160 1.42 -12.97 23.68
N SER A 161 2.04 -14.04 23.19
CA SER A 161 2.13 -14.26 21.74
C SER A 161 0.74 -14.52 21.16
N ILE A 162 0.56 -14.20 19.88
CA ILE A 162 -0.70 -14.48 19.17
C ILE A 162 -0.98 -15.98 19.15
N ASP A 163 0.05 -16.81 18.91
CA ASP A 163 -0.09 -18.26 18.92
C ASP A 163 -0.57 -18.77 20.29
N SER A 164 -0.02 -18.24 21.40
CA SER A 164 -0.48 -18.58 22.76
C SER A 164 -1.92 -18.11 23.03
N ILE A 165 -2.35 -16.99 22.44
CA ILE A 165 -3.74 -16.51 22.58
C ILE A 165 -4.71 -17.41 21.82
N LEU A 166 -4.32 -17.91 20.65
CA LEU A 166 -5.16 -18.82 19.84
C LEU A 166 -5.39 -20.17 20.55
N GLU A 167 -4.46 -20.59 21.40
CA GLU A 167 -4.60 -21.80 22.23
C GLU A 167 -5.49 -21.58 23.49
N MET A 168 -5.81 -20.33 23.84
CA MET A 168 -6.67 -20.04 24.99
C MET A 168 -8.15 -20.21 24.63
N GLU A 169 -8.94 -20.68 25.59
CA GLU A 169 -10.39 -20.61 25.47
C GLU A 169 -10.90 -19.20 25.80
N TYR A 170 -11.76 -18.67 24.93
CA TYR A 170 -12.45 -17.41 25.15
C TYR A 170 -13.88 -17.47 24.60
N PRO A 171 -14.81 -16.73 25.21
CA PRO A 171 -16.24 -16.90 24.97
C PRO A 171 -16.71 -16.37 23.61
N SER A 172 -15.94 -15.50 22.96
CA SER A 172 -16.33 -14.91 21.69
C SER A 172 -15.14 -14.47 20.86
N LYS A 173 -15.31 -14.56 19.53
CA LYS A 173 -14.37 -14.03 18.53
C LYS A 173 -14.61 -12.55 18.29
N LEU A 174 -13.68 -11.91 17.59
CA LEU A 174 -13.77 -10.52 17.16
C LEU A 174 -15.08 -10.24 16.40
N ALA A 175 -15.72 -9.10 16.67
CA ALA A 175 -16.91 -8.69 15.94
C ALA A 175 -16.58 -8.38 14.47
N PHE A 176 -17.47 -8.76 13.55
CA PHE A 176 -17.29 -8.55 12.11
C PHE A 176 -17.00 -7.09 11.75
N LYS A 177 -17.67 -6.14 12.40
CA LYS A 177 -17.42 -4.70 12.19
C LYS A 177 -15.97 -4.33 12.49
N THR A 178 -15.46 -4.77 13.64
CA THR A 178 -14.07 -4.52 14.04
C THR A 178 -13.08 -5.24 13.13
N MET A 179 -13.41 -6.45 12.68
CA MET A 179 -12.58 -7.16 11.69
C MET A 179 -12.48 -6.36 10.39
N LYS A 180 -13.62 -5.88 9.87
CA LYS A 180 -13.68 -5.07 8.65
C LYS A 180 -12.87 -3.78 8.79
N GLU A 181 -12.99 -3.07 9.91
CA GLU A 181 -12.20 -1.85 10.18
C GLU A 181 -10.69 -2.14 10.14
N ASN A 182 -10.25 -3.21 10.81
CA ASN A 182 -8.85 -3.65 10.78
C ASN A 182 -8.36 -3.98 9.36
N LEU A 183 -9.16 -4.72 8.58
CA LEU A 183 -8.79 -5.09 7.21
C LEU A 183 -8.72 -3.86 6.30
N VAL A 184 -9.70 -2.96 6.36
CA VAL A 184 -9.74 -1.73 5.54
C VAL A 184 -8.56 -0.81 5.87
N THR A 185 -8.21 -0.66 7.14
CA THR A 185 -7.05 0.13 7.55
C THR A 185 -5.75 -0.45 7.00
N VAL A 186 -5.52 -1.76 7.20
CA VAL A 186 -4.31 -2.43 6.70
C VAL A 186 -4.27 -2.39 5.18
N ARG A 187 -5.40 -2.58 4.50
CA ARG A 187 -5.53 -2.44 3.05
C ARG A 187 -5.06 -1.07 2.56
N SER A 188 -5.53 0.00 3.19
CA SER A 188 -5.12 1.36 2.84
C SER A 188 -3.63 1.58 3.02
N PHE A 189 -3.02 1.00 4.07
CA PHE A 189 -1.58 1.07 4.29
C PHE A 189 -0.80 0.27 3.24
N LEU A 190 -1.18 -0.98 2.96
CA LEU A 190 -0.55 -1.81 1.93
C LEU A 190 -0.63 -1.16 0.55
N LYS A 191 -1.77 -0.54 0.23
CA LYS A 191 -1.94 0.21 -1.02
C LYS A 191 -0.97 1.38 -1.09
N TRP A 192 -0.86 2.13 0.00
CA TRP A 192 0.07 3.25 0.08
C TRP A 192 1.52 2.81 -0.05
N LEU A 193 1.94 1.68 0.55
CA LEU A 193 3.28 1.13 0.37
C LEU A 193 3.60 0.86 -1.11
N SER A 194 2.65 0.30 -1.86
CA SER A 194 2.82 0.05 -3.29
C SER A 194 2.89 1.35 -4.09
N VAL A 195 2.04 2.34 -3.79
CA VAL A 195 2.05 3.65 -4.47
C VAL A 195 3.35 4.41 -4.23
N GLN A 196 3.90 4.34 -3.03
CA GLN A 196 5.19 4.94 -2.68
C GLN A 196 6.41 4.09 -3.09
N MET A 197 6.18 2.97 -3.80
CA MET A 197 7.21 2.04 -4.27
C MET A 197 8.06 1.42 -3.14
N TYR A 198 7.53 1.37 -1.91
CA TYR A 198 8.16 0.63 -0.81
C TYR A 198 8.09 -0.89 -0.98
N ILE A 199 7.12 -1.35 -1.78
CA ILE A 199 6.96 -2.75 -2.21
C ILE A 199 6.60 -2.79 -3.70
N GLU A 200 7.13 -3.80 -4.39
CA GLU A 200 6.91 -3.97 -5.84
C GLU A 200 5.50 -4.44 -6.18
N THR A 201 4.91 -5.29 -5.33
CA THR A 201 3.59 -5.88 -5.56
C THR A 201 2.54 -5.22 -4.69
N ASP A 202 1.41 -4.82 -5.29
CA ASP A 202 0.25 -4.34 -4.55
C ASP A 202 -0.44 -5.49 -3.78
N LEU A 203 -0.23 -5.53 -2.47
CA LEU A 203 -0.81 -6.54 -1.58
C LEU A 203 -2.20 -6.16 -1.04
N SER A 204 -2.71 -4.97 -1.38
CA SER A 204 -3.99 -4.46 -0.85
C SER A 204 -5.21 -5.26 -1.31
N GLY A 205 -5.11 -5.98 -2.43
CA GLY A 205 -6.17 -6.87 -2.91
C GLY A 205 -6.36 -8.14 -2.06
N LEU A 206 -5.42 -8.44 -1.16
CA LEU A 206 -5.37 -9.69 -0.40
C LEU A 206 -5.94 -9.56 1.03
N SER A 207 -6.06 -8.34 1.54
CA SER A 207 -6.63 -7.99 2.85
C SER A 207 -8.14 -7.81 2.79
#